data_AF-A0A962ZIB9-F1
#
_entry.id   AF-A0A962ZIB9-F1
#
_cell.length_a   1.000
_cell.length_b   1.000
_cell.length_c   1.000
_cell.angle_alpha   90.00
_cell.angle_beta   90.00
_cell.angle_gamma   90.00
#
_symmetry.space_group_name_H-M   'P 1'
#
loop_
_entity.id
_entity.type
_entity.pdbx_description
1 polymer ?
#
loop_
_entity_poly.entity_id
_entity_poly.type
_entity_poly.pdbx_seq_one_letter_code
_entity_poly.pdbx_strand_id
1 'polypeptide(L)'
;MIKALKIVGGIALALVVILAGALFVITRVIDPNDFKPDIAAAARDNANLELDIQGDLGWTFWPSLGVQIGRTEARLPGDDALFAGIDAVHLGVAVWPLLFGSVQMDDVLVDGLQLNLVEGPDGANWEKIGATDSTEAAAEPATTDETASGGALDIPVSIPSLTINNANIRYRVLADGTDILVEQANISAQNLTLDQPFPLQASLRYQDQSDMRIDTRLDTVLAMDLDANRFILSPLTVDADIAGVTTQPVSVSAKMDVDAALNDDRVAVTGLILEGAGTRTEGDVTISQLSTRMIMTGKLDTAPFDANAALRAIGEAPIETSDPQALEN
;
A
#
# COMPACT_ATOMS: atom_id res chain seq x y z
N MET A 1 24.16 29.88 36.11
CA MET A 1 24.09 29.12 34.84
C MET A 1 24.88 27.81 34.88
N ILE A 2 26.20 27.83 35.14
CA ILE A 2 27.05 26.60 35.10
C ILE A 2 26.61 25.50 36.10
N LYS A 3 26.15 25.85 37.31
CA LYS A 3 25.68 24.86 38.31
C LYS A 3 24.37 24.17 37.92
N ALA A 4 23.42 24.92 37.35
CA ALA A 4 22.17 24.37 36.84
C ALA A 4 22.42 23.44 35.64
N LEU A 5 23.32 23.83 34.73
CA LEU A 5 23.70 23.00 33.58
C LEU A 5 24.35 21.67 33.99
N LYS A 6 25.16 21.66 35.07
CA LYS A 6 25.76 20.42 35.61
C LYS A 6 24.73 19.50 36.26
N ILE A 7 23.75 20.05 36.96
CA ILE A 7 22.67 19.26 37.59
C ILE A 7 21.75 18.67 36.51
N VAL A 8 21.34 19.49 35.54
CA VAL A 8 20.54 19.04 34.40
C VAL A 8 21.29 17.99 33.58
N GLY A 9 22.58 18.21 33.30
CA GLY A 9 23.43 17.23 32.60
C GLY A 9 23.62 15.93 33.39
N GLY A 10 23.76 16.01 34.72
CA GLY A 10 23.86 14.83 35.59
C GLY A 10 22.57 14.02 35.65
N ILE A 11 21.41 14.68 35.71
CA ILE A 11 20.09 14.02 35.65
C ILE A 11 19.87 13.38 34.28
N ALA A 12 20.19 14.09 33.20
CA ALA A 12 20.09 13.54 31.84
C ALA A 12 20.98 12.30 31.68
N LEU A 13 22.22 12.34 32.17
CA LEU A 13 23.12 11.19 32.11
C LEU A 13 22.60 10.02 32.96
N ALA A 14 22.09 10.27 34.16
CA ALA A 14 21.51 9.23 35.01
C ALA A 14 20.30 8.56 34.36
N LEU A 15 19.43 9.34 33.71
CA LEU A 15 18.29 8.83 32.95
C LEU A 15 18.74 7.96 31.77
N VAL A 16 19.75 8.39 31.01
CA VAL A 16 20.32 7.60 29.91
C VAL A 16 20.89 6.27 30.40
N VAL A 17 21.59 6.26 31.54
CA VAL A 17 22.15 5.03 32.12
C VAL A 17 21.07 4.08 32.60
N ILE A 18 20.01 4.60 33.23
CA ILE A 18 18.85 3.78 33.64
C ILE A 18 18.17 3.18 32.42
N LEU A 19 17.96 3.97 31.36
CA LEU A 19 17.35 3.51 30.11
C LEU A 19 18.20 2.40 29.47
N ALA A 20 19.51 2.61 29.36
CA ALA A 20 20.43 1.61 28.83
C ALA A 20 20.45 0.32 29.67
N GLY A 21 20.38 0.43 30.99
CA GLY A 21 20.27 -0.72 31.89
C GLY A 21 18.96 -1.49 31.70
N ALA A 22 17.84 -0.80 31.53
CA ALA A 22 16.54 -1.42 31.26
C ALA A 22 16.54 -2.16 29.91
N LEU A 23 17.08 -1.54 28.85
CA LEU A 23 17.24 -2.18 27.54
C LEU A 23 18.13 -3.43 27.61
N PHE A 24 19.22 -3.36 28.37
CA PHE A 24 20.12 -4.50 28.59
C PHE A 24 19.41 -5.68 29.29
N VAL A 25 18.52 -5.39 30.24
CA VAL A 25 17.71 -6.43 30.90
C VAL A 25 16.68 -7.03 29.94
N ILE A 26 15.93 -6.20 29.21
CA ILE A 26 14.91 -6.66 28.24
C ILE A 26 15.52 -7.60 27.20
N THR A 27 16.63 -7.19 26.59
CA THR A 27 17.33 -7.99 25.57
C THR A 27 17.95 -9.29 26.09
N ARG A 28 18.14 -9.42 27.41
CA ARG A 28 18.68 -10.64 28.03
C ARG A 28 17.62 -11.61 28.55
N VAL A 29 16.42 -11.10 28.83
CA VAL A 29 15.34 -11.89 29.43
C VAL A 29 14.34 -12.37 28.36
N ILE A 30 14.17 -11.61 27.27
CA ILE A 30 13.20 -11.89 26.21
C ILE A 30 13.94 -12.02 24.88
N ASP A 31 13.97 -13.25 24.33
CA ASP A 31 14.42 -13.51 22.97
C ASP A 31 13.24 -13.41 22.00
N PRO A 32 13.22 -12.44 21.06
CA PRO A 32 12.15 -12.33 20.07
C PRO A 32 11.97 -13.60 19.21
N ASN A 33 13.01 -14.41 19.04
CA ASN A 33 12.97 -15.58 18.16
C ASN A 33 12.13 -16.72 18.75
N ASP A 34 11.89 -16.73 20.06
CA ASP A 34 11.02 -17.70 20.72
C ASP A 34 9.55 -17.56 20.27
N PHE A 35 9.16 -16.40 19.73
CA PHE A 35 7.80 -16.13 19.23
C PHE A 35 7.56 -16.55 17.78
N LYS A 36 8.59 -16.98 17.02
CA LYS A 36 8.42 -17.43 15.63
C LYS A 36 7.36 -18.53 15.47
N PRO A 37 7.31 -19.58 16.32
CA PRO A 37 6.29 -20.62 16.21
C PRO A 37 4.88 -20.08 16.44
N ASP A 38 4.70 -19.14 17.39
CA ASP A 38 3.40 -18.55 17.70
C ASP A 38 2.91 -17.66 16.55
N ILE A 39 3.79 -16.88 15.92
CA ILE A 39 3.46 -16.07 14.74
C ILE A 39 3.06 -16.98 13.56
N ALA A 40 3.82 -18.05 13.33
CA ALA A 40 3.52 -19.00 12.27
C ALA A 40 2.20 -19.77 12.53
N ALA A 41 1.91 -20.11 13.79
CA ALA A 41 0.64 -20.70 14.18
C ALA A 41 -0.52 -19.72 13.96
N ALA A 42 -0.37 -18.47 14.41
CA ALA A 42 -1.39 -17.44 14.21
C ALA A 42 -1.70 -17.20 12.72
N ALA A 43 -0.70 -17.19 11.85
CA ALA A 43 -0.93 -17.04 10.41
C ALA A 43 -1.60 -18.26 9.77
N ARG A 44 -1.24 -19.48 10.22
CA ARG A 44 -1.94 -20.70 9.79
C ARG A 44 -3.41 -20.67 10.22
N ASP A 45 -3.67 -20.32 11.48
CA ASP A 45 -5.00 -20.42 12.08
C ASP A 45 -5.93 -19.29 11.59
N ASN A 46 -5.42 -18.06 11.43
CA ASN A 46 -6.25 -16.90 11.10
C ASN A 46 -6.25 -16.53 9.61
N ALA A 47 -5.19 -16.89 8.87
CA ALA A 47 -5.03 -16.50 7.47
C ALA A 47 -4.89 -17.69 6.52
N ASN A 48 -4.86 -18.92 7.04
CA ASN A 48 -4.60 -20.14 6.25
C ASN A 48 -3.30 -20.05 5.45
N LEU A 49 -2.24 -19.51 6.09
CA LEU A 49 -0.92 -19.31 5.49
C LEU A 49 0.15 -20.08 6.25
N GLU A 50 0.99 -20.81 5.52
CA GLU A 50 2.19 -21.43 6.06
C GLU A 50 3.34 -20.44 5.99
N LEU A 51 3.70 -19.87 7.15
CA LEU A 51 4.83 -18.95 7.27
C LEU A 51 6.14 -19.69 7.53
N ASP A 52 7.15 -19.32 6.77
CA ASP A 52 8.56 -19.67 6.97
C ASP A 52 9.36 -18.42 7.29
N ILE A 53 9.67 -18.23 8.58
CA ILE A 53 10.40 -17.06 9.11
C ILE A 53 11.89 -17.39 9.14
N GLN A 54 12.57 -17.14 8.02
CA GLN A 54 13.98 -17.46 7.80
C GLN A 54 14.91 -16.46 8.50
N GLY A 55 14.54 -15.18 8.49
CA GLY A 55 15.27 -14.11 9.16
C GLY A 55 15.05 -14.11 10.68
N ASP A 56 15.94 -13.45 11.40
CA ASP A 56 15.81 -13.29 12.85
C ASP A 56 14.77 -12.23 13.21
N LEU A 57 14.11 -12.44 14.35
CA LEU A 57 13.38 -11.37 15.01
C LEU A 57 14.35 -10.60 15.89
N GLY A 58 14.35 -9.28 15.76
CA GLY A 58 15.26 -8.38 16.44
C GLY A 58 14.54 -7.24 17.14
N TRP A 59 15.13 -6.77 18.22
CA TRP A 59 14.73 -5.50 18.82
C TRP A 59 15.43 -4.34 18.09
N THR A 60 14.65 -3.34 17.69
CA THR A 60 15.17 -2.09 17.16
C THR A 60 15.06 -1.01 18.23
N PHE A 61 16.11 -0.22 18.42
CA PHE A 61 16.17 0.84 19.44
C PHE A 61 16.42 2.24 18.85
N TRP A 62 16.67 2.33 17.54
CA TRP A 62 16.91 3.57 16.78
C TRP A 62 16.59 3.32 15.30
N PRO A 63 15.86 4.20 14.58
CA PRO A 63 15.35 5.52 15.01
C PRO A 63 14.14 5.48 15.95
N SER A 64 13.38 4.38 15.97
CA SER A 64 12.28 4.12 16.91
C SER A 64 12.52 2.82 17.70
N LEU A 65 11.85 2.69 18.85
CA LEU A 65 11.86 1.45 19.63
C LEU A 65 10.85 0.49 18.99
N GLY A 66 11.23 -0.73 18.65
CA GLY A 66 10.34 -1.61 17.91
C GLY A 66 10.84 -3.04 17.78
N VAL A 67 10.10 -3.82 17.00
CA VAL A 67 10.47 -5.19 16.60
C VAL A 67 10.66 -5.20 15.09
N GLN A 68 11.77 -5.81 14.66
CA GLN A 68 12.02 -6.12 13.27
C GLN A 68 11.89 -7.62 13.04
N ILE A 69 11.21 -7.99 11.97
CA ILE A 69 11.11 -9.35 11.45
C ILE A 69 11.92 -9.38 10.16
N GLY A 70 12.91 -10.26 10.06
CA GLY A 70 13.66 -10.47 8.82
C GLY A 70 12.88 -11.25 7.77
N ARG A 71 13.60 -11.76 6.78
CA ARG A 71 13.02 -12.47 5.62
C ARG A 71 12.00 -13.50 6.04
N THR A 72 10.78 -13.35 5.53
CA THR A 72 9.66 -14.24 5.82
C THR A 72 8.95 -14.57 4.52
N GLU A 73 8.67 -15.84 4.30
CA GLU A 73 7.95 -16.34 3.14
C GLU A 73 6.62 -16.94 3.59
N ALA A 74 5.58 -16.77 2.79
CA ALA A 74 4.25 -17.31 3.02
C ALA A 74 3.86 -18.18 1.82
N ARG A 75 3.39 -19.38 2.12
CA ARG A 75 2.83 -20.32 1.14
C ARG A 75 1.41 -20.68 1.51
N LEU A 76 0.64 -21.06 0.49
CA LEU A 76 -0.66 -21.66 0.69
C LEU A 76 -0.49 -23.13 1.09
N PRO A 77 -1.29 -23.65 2.03
CA PRO A 77 -1.19 -25.06 2.42
C PRO A 77 -1.30 -26.00 1.23
N GLY A 78 -0.31 -26.89 1.08
CA GLY A 78 -0.25 -27.86 -0.02
C GLY A 78 0.22 -27.29 -1.36
N ASP A 79 0.67 -26.04 -1.41
CA ASP A 79 1.31 -25.43 -2.57
C ASP A 79 2.81 -25.19 -2.30
N ASP A 80 3.67 -25.62 -3.22
CA ASP A 80 5.10 -25.37 -3.15
C ASP A 80 5.46 -23.96 -3.64
N ALA A 81 4.57 -23.33 -4.43
CA ALA A 81 4.78 -22.01 -4.96
C ALA A 81 4.72 -20.93 -3.86
N LEU A 82 5.62 -19.94 -3.96
CA LEU A 82 5.61 -18.79 -3.07
C LEU A 82 4.36 -17.94 -3.33
N PHE A 83 3.51 -17.78 -2.32
CA PHE A 83 2.35 -16.89 -2.40
C PHE A 83 2.78 -15.45 -2.12
N ALA A 84 3.41 -15.22 -0.97
CA ALA A 84 3.91 -13.91 -0.59
C ALA A 84 5.28 -14.02 0.09
N GLY A 85 6.06 -12.95 0.06
CA GLY A 85 7.34 -12.84 0.74
C GLY A 85 7.60 -11.42 1.19
N ILE A 86 8.43 -11.25 2.20
CA ILE A 86 8.90 -9.95 2.69
C ILE A 86 10.37 -10.11 3.07
N ASP A 87 11.19 -9.11 2.76
CA ASP A 87 12.62 -9.12 3.13
C ASP A 87 12.81 -8.63 4.58
N ALA A 88 12.07 -7.59 4.96
CA ALA A 88 12.02 -7.12 6.33
C ALA A 88 10.70 -6.39 6.62
N VAL A 89 10.23 -6.52 7.86
CA VAL A 89 9.17 -5.69 8.43
C VAL A 89 9.67 -5.10 9.74
N HIS A 90 9.51 -3.80 9.92
CA HIS A 90 9.76 -3.13 11.19
C HIS A 90 8.45 -2.55 11.71
N LEU A 91 8.17 -2.82 12.98
CA LEU A 91 7.02 -2.31 13.73
C LEU A 91 7.56 -1.49 14.91
N GLY A 92 7.48 -0.17 14.78
CA GLY A 92 7.91 0.77 15.81
C GLY A 92 6.78 1.14 16.76
N VAL A 93 7.13 1.40 18.01
CA VAL A 93 6.22 1.82 19.08
C VAL A 93 6.69 3.13 19.72
N ALA A 94 5.73 3.98 20.08
CA ALA A 94 6.00 5.31 20.59
C ALA A 94 6.59 5.27 22.01
N VAL A 95 7.75 5.88 22.22
CA VAL A 95 8.46 5.84 23.50
C VAL A 95 7.71 6.58 24.62
N TRP A 96 7.11 7.73 24.31
CA TRP A 96 6.46 8.56 25.34
C TRP A 96 5.25 7.88 25.98
N PRO A 97 4.28 7.33 25.23
CA PRO A 97 3.19 6.50 25.77
C PRO A 97 3.68 5.29 26.59
N LEU A 98 4.76 4.62 26.15
CA LEU A 98 5.31 3.45 26.85
C LEU A 98 5.78 3.77 28.27
N LEU A 99 6.31 4.97 28.52
CA LEU A 99 6.68 5.41 29.87
C LEU A 99 5.47 5.52 30.82
N PHE A 100 4.26 5.69 30.28
CA PHE A 100 3.00 5.73 31.01
C PHE A 100 2.23 4.39 30.94
N GLY A 101 2.83 3.34 30.37
CA GLY A 101 2.24 2.01 30.28
C GLY A 101 1.26 1.82 29.12
N SER A 102 1.22 2.72 28.13
CA SER A 102 0.42 2.55 26.92
C SER A 102 1.30 2.18 25.72
N VAL A 103 0.94 1.11 25.02
CA VAL A 103 1.59 0.69 23.78
C VAL A 103 0.85 1.35 22.62
N GLN A 104 1.56 2.14 21.82
CA GLN A 104 1.02 2.81 20.63
C GLN A 104 1.98 2.59 19.47
N MET A 105 1.45 2.25 18.29
CA MET A 105 2.24 2.10 17.06
C MET A 105 2.77 3.47 16.63
N ASP A 106 4.03 3.55 16.23
CA ASP A 106 4.69 4.77 15.76
C ASP A 106 4.96 4.71 14.26
N ASP A 107 5.53 3.60 13.80
CA ASP A 107 5.86 3.41 12.39
C ASP A 107 5.74 1.95 11.96
N VAL A 108 5.36 1.76 10.70
CA VAL A 108 5.34 0.47 10.01
C VAL A 108 6.17 0.62 8.75
N LEU A 109 7.26 -0.16 8.66
CA LEU A 109 8.10 -0.23 7.47
C LEU A 109 8.07 -1.65 6.93
N VAL A 110 7.70 -1.80 5.66
CA VAL A 110 7.75 -3.06 4.92
C VAL A 110 8.74 -2.90 3.78
N ASP A 111 9.73 -3.79 3.69
CA ASP A 111 10.72 -3.79 2.61
C ASP A 111 10.69 -5.11 1.85
N GLY A 112 10.76 -5.01 0.52
CA GLY A 112 10.87 -6.17 -0.37
C GLY A 112 9.63 -7.06 -0.39
N LEU A 113 8.44 -6.48 -0.20
CA LEU A 113 7.17 -7.23 -0.32
C LEU A 113 7.08 -7.87 -1.70
N GLN A 114 6.79 -9.16 -1.73
CA GLN A 114 6.60 -9.97 -2.93
C GLN A 114 5.23 -10.60 -2.84
N LEU A 115 4.43 -10.50 -3.89
CA LEU A 115 3.10 -11.10 -3.95
C LEU A 115 2.89 -11.74 -5.32
N ASN A 116 2.52 -13.01 -5.33
CA ASN A 116 2.20 -13.77 -6.53
C ASN A 116 0.72 -14.14 -6.52
N LEU A 117 -0.06 -13.40 -7.31
CA LEU A 117 -1.49 -13.63 -7.51
C LEU A 117 -1.67 -14.44 -8.78
N VAL A 118 -2.32 -15.60 -8.67
CA VAL A 118 -2.54 -16.51 -9.79
C VAL A 118 -4.00 -16.93 -9.81
N GLU A 119 -4.67 -16.59 -10.91
CA GLU A 119 -6.02 -17.02 -11.24
C GLU A 119 -5.96 -18.21 -12.19
N GLY A 120 -6.42 -19.36 -11.72
CA GLY A 120 -6.38 -20.61 -12.44
C GLY A 120 -7.76 -21.26 -12.62
N PRO A 121 -7.81 -22.45 -13.22
CA PRO A 121 -9.06 -23.20 -13.39
C PRO A 121 -9.77 -23.54 -12.06
N ASP A 122 -8.99 -23.68 -10.99
CA ASP A 122 -9.48 -24.01 -9.64
C ASP A 122 -9.83 -22.76 -8.81
N GLY A 123 -9.93 -21.59 -9.45
CA GLY A 123 -10.13 -20.29 -8.81
C GLY A 123 -8.83 -19.53 -8.60
N ALA A 124 -8.93 -18.44 -7.84
CA ALA A 124 -7.78 -17.59 -7.55
C ALA A 124 -7.07 -18.01 -6.26
N ASN A 125 -5.74 -17.98 -6.27
CA ASN A 125 -4.96 -18.45 -5.12
C ASN A 125 -5.20 -17.61 -3.85
N TRP A 126 -5.53 -16.32 -3.98
CA TRP A 126 -5.85 -15.44 -2.84
C TRP A 126 -7.23 -15.71 -2.22
N GLU A 127 -8.13 -16.45 -2.89
CA GLU A 127 -9.44 -16.83 -2.34
C GLU A 127 -9.33 -17.86 -1.21
N LYS A 128 -8.19 -18.54 -1.12
CA LYS A 128 -7.89 -19.52 -0.07
C LYS A 128 -7.38 -18.88 1.22
N ILE A 129 -7.21 -17.55 1.24
CA ILE A 129 -6.73 -16.78 2.39
C ILE A 129 -7.91 -16.38 3.28
N GLY A 130 -7.76 -16.61 4.59
CA GLY A 130 -8.77 -16.26 5.59
C GLY A 130 -8.95 -17.36 6.63
N ALA A 131 -9.79 -17.09 7.64
CA ALA A 131 -10.11 -18.09 8.64
C ALA A 131 -10.83 -19.26 7.96
N THR A 132 -10.19 -20.43 7.96
CA THR A 132 -10.86 -21.66 7.57
C THR A 132 -11.70 -22.08 8.75
N ASP A 133 -13.04 -22.02 8.65
CA ASP A 133 -13.95 -22.58 9.64
C ASP A 133 -13.76 -24.11 9.72
N SER A 134 -12.69 -24.54 10.36
CA SER A 134 -12.45 -25.92 10.72
C SER A 134 -13.18 -26.19 12.04
N THR A 135 -14.51 -26.21 12.02
CA THR A 135 -15.34 -26.96 12.98
C THR A 135 -16.72 -27.25 12.39
N GLU A 136 -16.79 -28.21 11.47
CA GLU A 136 -17.90 -29.16 11.49
C GLU A 136 -17.57 -30.21 12.56
N ALA A 137 -17.81 -29.84 13.83
CA ALA A 137 -17.92 -30.79 14.94
C ALA A 137 -19.32 -30.61 15.55
N ALA A 138 -20.13 -31.65 15.35
CA ALA A 138 -21.39 -31.98 16.01
C ALA A 138 -21.97 -30.92 16.96
N ALA A 139 -23.06 -30.31 16.53
CA ALA A 139 -23.99 -29.61 17.41
C ALA A 139 -24.56 -30.56 18.47
N GLU A 140 -24.23 -30.32 19.73
CA GLU A 140 -25.07 -30.69 20.87
C GLU A 140 -25.21 -29.46 21.79
N PRO A 141 -26.44 -29.09 22.21
CA PRO A 141 -26.68 -27.80 22.82
C PRO A 141 -26.36 -27.86 24.32
N ALA A 142 -25.53 -26.93 24.78
CA ALA A 142 -25.43 -26.59 26.19
C ALA A 142 -25.74 -25.10 26.38
N THR A 143 -26.92 -24.82 26.91
CA THR A 143 -27.29 -23.55 27.54
C THR A 143 -26.42 -23.31 28.78
N THR A 144 -25.81 -22.14 28.90
CA THR A 144 -26.10 -21.11 29.93
C THR A 144 -25.07 -19.98 29.83
N ASP A 145 -25.60 -18.77 29.91
CA ASP A 145 -24.92 -17.47 29.98
C ASP A 145 -23.70 -17.43 30.90
N GLU A 146 -22.63 -16.76 30.45
CA GLU A 146 -21.96 -15.73 31.25
C GLU A 146 -21.14 -14.80 30.36
N THR A 147 -21.39 -13.50 30.56
CA THR A 147 -20.71 -12.35 29.98
C THR A 147 -19.19 -12.43 30.19
N ALA A 148 -18.46 -12.81 29.15
CA ALA A 148 -17.09 -12.36 28.94
C ALA A 148 -17.12 -11.47 27.70
N SER A 149 -17.36 -10.18 27.94
CA SER A 149 -16.94 -9.13 27.02
C SER A 149 -15.41 -9.21 26.97
N GLY A 150 -14.90 -10.07 26.09
CA GLY A 150 -13.55 -9.96 25.57
C GLY A 150 -13.52 -8.62 24.88
N GLY A 151 -13.04 -7.60 25.60
CA GLY A 151 -12.76 -6.31 25.01
C GLY A 151 -11.82 -6.56 23.85
N ALA A 152 -12.37 -6.53 22.63
CA ALA A 152 -11.61 -6.08 21.49
C ALA A 152 -10.99 -4.77 21.97
N LEU A 153 -9.67 -4.79 22.17
CA LEU A 153 -8.93 -3.56 22.33
C LEU A 153 -9.27 -2.77 21.08
N ASP A 154 -10.17 -1.80 21.23
CA ASP A 154 -10.41 -0.75 20.28
C ASP A 154 -9.12 0.09 20.32
N ILE A 155 -8.08 -0.45 19.69
CA ILE A 155 -6.83 0.24 19.49
C ILE A 155 -7.18 1.23 18.39
N PRO A 156 -7.32 2.53 18.67
CA PRO A 156 -7.40 3.51 17.60
C PRO A 156 -6.12 3.31 16.78
N VAL A 157 -6.27 2.75 15.57
CA VAL A 157 -5.15 2.51 14.67
C VAL A 157 -4.81 3.85 14.04
N SER A 158 -4.18 4.72 14.83
CA SER A 158 -3.39 5.81 14.29
C SER A 158 -1.97 5.28 14.10
N ILE A 159 -1.51 5.30 12.85
CA ILE A 159 -0.14 4.92 12.50
C ILE A 159 0.55 6.20 12.03
N PRO A 160 1.45 6.79 12.84
CA PRO A 160 2.14 8.02 12.45
C PRO A 160 2.91 7.92 11.14
N SER A 161 3.49 6.76 10.80
CA SER A 161 4.13 6.55 9.49
C SER A 161 3.94 5.14 8.96
N LEU A 162 3.55 5.02 7.69
CA LEU A 162 3.56 3.77 6.94
C LEU A 162 4.45 3.94 5.72
N THR A 163 5.46 3.08 5.59
CA THR A 163 6.35 3.03 4.44
C THR A 163 6.40 1.61 3.89
N ILE A 164 6.18 1.47 2.58
CA ILE A 164 6.40 0.24 1.84
C ILE A 164 7.48 0.54 0.81
N ASN A 165 8.55 -0.25 0.79
CA ASN A 165 9.67 -0.10 -0.13
C ASN A 165 9.81 -1.34 -1.00
N ASN A 166 10.13 -1.12 -2.28
CA ASN A 166 10.51 -2.16 -3.23
C ASN A 166 9.51 -3.32 -3.33
N ALA A 167 8.21 -3.03 -3.24
CA ALA A 167 7.19 -4.05 -3.40
C ALA A 167 7.10 -4.51 -4.86
N ASN A 168 6.92 -5.83 -5.04
CA ASN A 168 6.76 -6.50 -6.33
C ASN A 168 5.53 -7.38 -6.28
N ILE A 169 4.56 -7.09 -7.16
CA ILE A 169 3.30 -7.80 -7.26
C ILE A 169 3.20 -8.36 -8.68
N ARG A 170 3.03 -9.67 -8.80
CA ARG A 170 2.80 -10.32 -10.09
C ARG A 170 1.41 -10.94 -10.11
N TYR A 171 0.58 -10.53 -11.05
CA TYR A 171 -0.76 -11.04 -11.26
C TYR A 171 -0.82 -11.81 -12.58
N ARG A 172 -1.24 -13.08 -12.52
CA ARG A 172 -1.32 -13.97 -13.68
C ARG A 172 -2.68 -14.61 -13.81
N VAL A 173 -3.24 -14.60 -15.02
CA VAL A 173 -4.46 -15.36 -15.35
C VAL A 173 -4.07 -16.46 -16.32
N LEU A 174 -4.21 -17.72 -15.89
CA LEU A 174 -3.80 -18.87 -16.68
C LEU A 174 -4.70 -19.12 -17.89
N ALA A 175 -5.95 -18.63 -17.85
CA ALA A 175 -6.95 -18.88 -18.88
C ALA A 175 -6.70 -18.10 -20.17
N ASP A 176 -6.22 -16.86 -20.08
CA ASP A 176 -6.02 -15.96 -21.23
C ASP A 176 -4.57 -15.49 -21.42
N GLY A 177 -3.66 -15.88 -20.51
CA GLY A 177 -2.24 -15.56 -20.60
C GLY A 177 -1.88 -14.17 -20.09
N THR A 178 -2.80 -13.49 -19.38
CA THR A 178 -2.49 -12.21 -18.70
C THR A 178 -1.34 -12.40 -17.72
N ASP A 179 -0.32 -11.56 -17.80
CA ASP A 179 0.83 -11.53 -16.89
C ASP A 179 1.21 -10.07 -16.63
N ILE A 180 0.71 -9.55 -15.52
CA ILE A 180 0.93 -8.19 -15.07
C ILE A 180 1.98 -8.22 -13.97
N LEU A 181 2.95 -7.33 -14.07
CA LEU A 181 4.03 -7.18 -13.12
C LEU A 181 4.12 -5.72 -12.67
N VAL A 182 3.86 -5.50 -11.39
CA VAL A 182 4.08 -4.21 -10.72
C VAL A 182 5.35 -4.33 -9.88
N GLU A 183 6.39 -3.61 -10.25
CA GLU A 183 7.70 -3.62 -9.57
C GLU A 183 8.03 -2.27 -8.98
N GLN A 184 8.99 -2.26 -8.05
CA GLN A 184 9.51 -1.04 -7.42
C GLN A 184 8.35 -0.18 -6.87
N ALA A 185 7.31 -0.83 -6.36
CA ALA A 185 6.21 -0.15 -5.73
C ALA A 185 6.66 0.37 -4.37
N ASN A 186 6.70 1.69 -4.23
CA ASN A 186 7.00 2.38 -3.00
C ASN A 186 5.79 3.20 -2.58
N ILE A 187 5.41 3.11 -1.31
CA ILE A 187 4.28 3.85 -0.73
C ILE A 187 4.78 4.53 0.55
N SER A 188 4.46 5.80 0.72
CA SER A 188 4.74 6.58 1.92
C SER A 188 3.46 7.29 2.35
N ALA A 189 2.99 7.01 3.56
CA ALA A 189 1.89 7.72 4.20
C ALA A 189 2.33 8.24 5.57
N GLN A 190 1.90 9.46 5.90
CA GLN A 190 2.25 10.12 7.15
C GLN A 190 0.99 10.56 7.88
N ASN A 191 0.97 10.41 9.20
CA ASN A 191 -0.19 10.67 10.06
C ASN A 191 -1.43 9.88 9.59
N LEU A 192 -1.25 8.59 9.30
CA LEU A 192 -2.33 7.72 8.87
C LEU A 192 -3.33 7.59 10.03
N THR A 193 -4.52 8.14 9.82
CA THR A 193 -5.67 7.94 10.71
C THR A 193 -6.89 7.57 9.88
N LEU A 194 -7.87 6.95 10.53
CA LEU A 194 -9.11 6.51 9.89
C LEU A 194 -10.16 7.63 9.77
N ASP A 195 -9.95 8.75 10.46
CA ASP A 195 -10.94 9.81 10.68
C ASP A 195 -10.51 11.18 10.12
N GLN A 196 -9.26 11.34 9.70
CA GLN A 196 -8.72 12.59 9.16
C GLN A 196 -8.00 12.33 7.83
N PRO A 197 -8.00 13.32 6.91
CA PRO A 197 -7.21 13.23 5.69
C PRO A 197 -5.71 13.23 5.98
N PHE A 198 -4.95 12.41 5.26
CA PHE A 198 -3.50 12.28 5.42
C PHE A 198 -2.76 12.27 4.07
N PRO A 199 -1.53 12.81 4.00
CA PRO A 199 -0.74 12.77 2.78
C PRO A 199 -0.28 11.34 2.46
N LEU A 200 -0.37 10.99 1.18
CA LEU A 200 0.09 9.72 0.63
C LEU A 200 0.87 9.98 -0.66
N GLN A 201 2.06 9.39 -0.74
CA GLN A 201 2.87 9.33 -1.96
C GLN A 201 3.02 7.88 -2.38
N ALA A 202 2.99 7.63 -3.68
CA ALA A 202 3.29 6.33 -4.24
C ALA A 202 4.11 6.45 -5.52
N SER A 203 4.94 5.46 -5.78
CA SER A 203 5.58 5.25 -7.09
C SER A 203 5.56 3.78 -7.42
N LEU A 204 5.38 3.43 -8.69
CA LEU A 204 5.39 2.05 -9.14
C LEU A 204 5.80 1.96 -10.60
N ARG A 205 6.33 0.81 -11.00
CA ARG A 205 6.50 0.44 -12.41
C ARG A 205 5.54 -0.68 -12.76
N TYR A 206 4.63 -0.40 -13.68
CA TYR A 206 3.78 -1.43 -14.29
C TYR A 206 4.44 -1.98 -15.55
N GLN A 207 4.36 -3.28 -15.74
CA GLN A 207 4.69 -4.01 -16.96
C GLN A 207 3.64 -5.07 -17.26
N ASP A 208 3.43 -5.40 -18.53
CA ASP A 208 2.57 -6.50 -18.95
C ASP A 208 3.19 -7.33 -20.08
N GLN A 209 2.45 -8.35 -20.54
CA GLN A 209 2.86 -9.23 -21.62
C GLN A 209 2.99 -8.56 -23.00
N SER A 210 2.59 -7.29 -23.14
CA SER A 210 2.59 -6.54 -24.42
C SER A 210 3.81 -5.63 -24.54
N ASP A 211 4.84 -5.81 -23.71
CA ASP A 211 6.00 -4.93 -23.56
C ASP A 211 5.62 -3.48 -23.13
N MET A 212 4.39 -3.27 -22.67
CA MET A 212 3.98 -1.97 -22.12
C MET A 212 4.69 -1.76 -20.79
N ARG A 213 5.27 -0.57 -20.60
CA ARG A 213 5.91 -0.17 -19.35
C ARG A 213 5.43 1.20 -18.93
N ILE A 214 4.96 1.33 -17.70
CA ILE A 214 4.49 2.60 -17.15
C ILE A 214 5.21 2.85 -15.83
N ASP A 215 6.07 3.86 -15.80
CA ASP A 215 6.66 4.37 -14.56
C ASP A 215 5.75 5.48 -14.02
N THR A 216 5.08 5.25 -12.89
CA THR A 216 4.09 6.16 -12.30
C THR A 216 4.58 6.74 -10.98
N ARG A 217 4.34 8.04 -10.77
CA ARG A 217 4.41 8.71 -9.46
C ARG A 217 3.06 9.34 -9.16
N LEU A 218 2.67 9.24 -7.90
CA LEU A 218 1.39 9.70 -7.39
C LEU A 218 1.62 10.45 -6.08
N ASP A 219 0.99 11.61 -5.96
CA ASP A 219 0.93 12.39 -4.72
C ASP A 219 -0.52 12.78 -4.45
N THR A 220 -0.99 12.58 -3.23
CA THR A 220 -2.35 12.95 -2.83
C THR A 220 -2.48 13.24 -1.34
N VAL A 221 -3.60 13.85 -0.96
CA VAL A 221 -4.15 13.72 0.39
C VAL A 221 -5.34 12.76 0.32
N LEU A 222 -5.28 11.67 1.08
CA LEU A 222 -6.31 10.63 1.14
C LEU A 222 -7.16 10.82 2.39
N ALA A 223 -8.47 10.91 2.22
CA ALA A 223 -9.45 10.76 3.29
C ALA A 223 -10.23 9.46 3.06
N MET A 224 -10.50 8.72 4.14
CA MET A 224 -11.21 7.45 4.07
C MET A 224 -12.39 7.48 5.03
N ASP A 225 -13.49 6.89 4.62
CA ASP A 225 -14.63 6.55 5.47
C ASP A 225 -14.91 5.07 5.23
N LEU A 226 -14.40 4.23 6.14
CA LEU A 226 -14.50 2.78 6.01
C LEU A 226 -15.94 2.28 6.21
N ASP A 227 -16.75 2.98 7.01
CA ASP A 227 -18.16 2.64 7.23
C ASP A 227 -18.98 2.89 5.95
N ALA A 228 -18.69 4.01 5.27
CA ALA A 228 -19.30 4.33 3.98
C ALA A 228 -18.60 3.69 2.77
N ASN A 229 -17.49 2.97 2.98
CA ASN A 229 -16.61 2.44 1.94
C ASN A 229 -16.26 3.50 0.87
N ARG A 230 -15.85 4.68 1.35
CA ARG A 230 -15.62 5.87 0.53
C ARG A 230 -14.20 6.39 0.70
N PHE A 231 -13.57 6.73 -0.43
CA PHE A 231 -12.19 7.21 -0.49
C PHE A 231 -12.14 8.51 -1.29
N ILE A 232 -11.56 9.55 -0.72
CA ILE A 232 -11.41 10.87 -1.35
C ILE A 232 -9.91 11.17 -1.50
N LEU A 233 -9.47 11.41 -2.73
CA LEU A 233 -8.11 11.78 -3.08
C LEU A 233 -8.14 13.20 -3.63
N SER A 234 -7.71 14.18 -2.83
CA SER A 234 -7.83 15.60 -3.20
C SER A 234 -6.74 16.49 -2.59
N PRO A 235 -5.90 17.17 -3.40
CA PRO A 235 -5.72 16.94 -4.83
C PRO A 235 -4.98 15.63 -5.07
N LEU A 236 -5.25 14.96 -6.19
CA LEU A 236 -4.47 13.85 -6.73
C LEU A 236 -3.64 14.36 -7.92
N THR A 237 -2.32 14.21 -7.85
CA THR A 237 -1.41 14.39 -8.98
C THR A 237 -0.78 13.08 -9.38
N VAL A 238 -0.74 12.81 -10.69
CA VAL A 238 -0.17 11.60 -11.26
C VAL A 238 0.76 11.99 -12.41
N ASP A 239 2.02 11.59 -12.33
CA ASP A 239 2.98 11.68 -13.43
C ASP A 239 3.30 10.26 -13.90
N ALA A 240 3.23 10.01 -15.20
CA ALA A 240 3.47 8.70 -15.79
C ALA A 240 4.35 8.80 -17.03
N ASP A 241 5.39 7.98 -17.10
CA ASP A 241 6.18 7.77 -18.32
C ASP A 241 5.78 6.43 -18.94
N ILE A 242 5.12 6.49 -20.09
CA ILE A 242 4.52 5.34 -20.78
C ILE A 242 5.40 4.96 -21.97
N ALA A 243 5.83 3.70 -22.02
CA ALA A 243 6.60 3.13 -23.14
C ALA A 243 5.97 1.81 -23.62
N GLY A 244 6.31 1.37 -24.82
CA GLY A 244 5.86 0.10 -25.42
C GLY A 244 4.54 0.20 -26.21
N VAL A 245 3.70 1.20 -25.93
CA VAL A 245 2.45 1.46 -26.68
C VAL A 245 2.66 2.32 -27.93
N THR A 246 3.71 3.13 -27.94
CA THR A 246 4.05 4.11 -28.99
C THR A 246 5.52 3.95 -29.37
N THR A 247 5.90 4.43 -30.55
CA THR A 247 7.30 4.33 -31.01
C THR A 247 8.26 5.11 -30.11
N GLN A 248 7.81 6.22 -29.54
CA GLN A 248 8.55 7.00 -28.54
C GLN A 248 7.82 6.96 -27.19
N PRO A 249 8.54 6.92 -26.04
CA PRO A 249 7.92 7.06 -24.73
C PRO A 249 7.18 8.39 -24.60
N VAL A 250 6.05 8.36 -23.91
CA VAL A 250 5.18 9.53 -23.70
C VAL A 250 5.07 9.81 -22.22
N SER A 251 5.48 11.01 -21.82
CA SER A 251 5.21 11.51 -20.47
C SER A 251 3.82 12.13 -20.41
N VAL A 252 3.07 11.76 -19.38
CA VAL A 252 1.70 12.21 -19.10
C VAL A 252 1.65 12.72 -17.67
N SER A 253 1.04 13.89 -17.46
CA SER A 253 0.76 14.43 -16.14
C SER A 253 -0.73 14.68 -15.99
N ALA A 254 -1.31 14.26 -14.88
CA ALA A 254 -2.70 14.47 -14.54
C ALA A 254 -2.83 15.12 -13.16
N LYS A 255 -3.75 16.08 -13.04
CA LYS A 255 -4.19 16.62 -11.76
C LYS A 255 -5.72 16.54 -11.69
N MET A 256 -6.26 16.04 -10.60
CA MET A 256 -7.70 15.83 -10.42
C MET A 256 -8.05 15.70 -8.95
N ASP A 257 -9.34 15.75 -8.64
CA ASP A 257 -9.89 15.24 -7.37
C ASP A 257 -10.65 13.94 -7.67
N VAL A 258 -10.51 12.94 -6.82
CA VAL A 258 -11.21 11.65 -6.97
C VAL A 258 -12.05 11.37 -5.73
N ASP A 259 -13.31 11.03 -5.94
CA ASP A 259 -14.26 10.59 -4.93
C ASP A 259 -14.80 9.21 -5.33
N ALA A 260 -14.28 8.17 -4.69
CA ALA A 260 -14.66 6.79 -4.88
C ALA A 260 -15.64 6.37 -3.79
N ALA A 261 -16.94 6.34 -4.10
CA ALA A 261 -18.00 5.86 -3.22
C ALA A 261 -18.37 4.43 -3.64
N LEU A 262 -17.67 3.44 -3.08
CA LEU A 262 -17.74 2.05 -3.56
C LEU A 262 -19.06 1.36 -3.22
N ASN A 263 -19.71 1.76 -2.11
CA ASN A 263 -21.08 1.30 -1.79
C ASN A 263 -22.12 1.80 -2.80
N ASP A 264 -21.87 2.96 -3.43
CA ASP A 264 -22.69 3.51 -4.50
C ASP A 264 -22.25 3.02 -5.89
N ASP A 265 -21.25 2.13 -5.95
CA ASP A 265 -20.65 1.59 -7.16
C ASP A 265 -20.20 2.71 -8.13
N ARG A 266 -19.61 3.78 -7.57
CA ARG A 266 -19.30 5.03 -8.28
C ARG A 266 -17.91 5.57 -7.96
N VAL A 267 -17.24 6.08 -8.99
CA VAL A 267 -16.08 6.98 -8.87
C VAL A 267 -16.37 8.29 -9.61
N ALA A 268 -16.17 9.42 -8.97
CA ALA A 268 -16.20 10.73 -9.61
C ALA A 268 -14.77 11.30 -9.67
N VAL A 269 -14.35 11.71 -10.85
CA VAL A 269 -13.13 12.46 -11.13
C VAL A 269 -13.55 13.86 -11.51
N THR A 270 -13.13 14.84 -10.73
CA THR A 270 -13.49 16.25 -10.96
C THR A 270 -12.26 17.12 -11.12
N GLY A 271 -12.40 18.20 -11.89
CA GLY A 271 -11.29 19.14 -12.13
C GLY A 271 -10.08 18.48 -12.78
N LEU A 272 -10.31 17.46 -13.63
CA LEU A 272 -9.25 16.79 -14.36
C LEU A 272 -8.55 17.80 -15.25
N ILE A 273 -7.22 17.82 -15.15
CA ILE A 273 -6.30 18.45 -16.09
C ILE A 273 -5.32 17.36 -16.49
N LEU A 274 -5.37 16.94 -17.75
CA LEU A 274 -4.52 15.93 -18.33
C LEU A 274 -3.63 16.57 -19.39
N GLU A 275 -2.33 16.39 -19.28
CA GLU A 275 -1.34 16.90 -20.24
C GLU A 275 -0.45 15.76 -20.72
N GLY A 276 -0.19 15.71 -22.02
CA GLY A 276 0.67 14.69 -22.62
C GLY A 276 0.74 14.85 -24.13
N ALA A 277 1.90 14.52 -24.71
CA ALA A 277 2.15 14.63 -26.16
C ALA A 277 1.77 16.01 -26.77
N GLY A 278 1.94 17.11 -26.01
CA GLY A 278 1.60 18.46 -26.44
C GLY A 278 0.11 18.79 -26.44
N THR A 279 -0.73 17.90 -25.90
CA THR A 279 -2.17 18.12 -25.72
C THR A 279 -2.50 18.46 -24.27
N ARG A 280 -3.58 19.23 -24.07
CA ARG A 280 -4.15 19.53 -22.75
C ARG A 280 -5.65 19.29 -22.80
N THR A 281 -6.12 18.38 -21.95
CA THR A 281 -7.52 18.00 -21.83
C THR A 281 -8.01 18.28 -20.42
N GLU A 282 -9.13 18.98 -20.30
CA GLU A 282 -9.76 19.31 -19.03
C GLU A 282 -11.17 18.70 -18.95
N GLY A 283 -11.64 18.38 -17.75
CA GLY A 283 -13.01 17.92 -17.61
C GLY A 283 -13.37 17.22 -16.31
N ASP A 284 -14.53 16.58 -16.34
CA ASP A 284 -15.07 15.80 -15.24
C ASP A 284 -15.60 14.48 -15.79
N VAL A 285 -15.32 13.39 -15.08
CA VAL A 285 -15.73 12.03 -15.44
C VAL A 285 -16.35 11.36 -14.23
N THR A 286 -17.54 10.78 -14.40
CA THR A 286 -18.15 9.86 -13.45
C THR A 286 -18.16 8.46 -14.05
N ILE A 287 -17.58 7.52 -13.32
CA ILE A 287 -17.65 6.09 -13.59
C ILE A 287 -18.68 5.50 -12.62
N SER A 288 -19.63 4.76 -13.13
CA SER A 288 -20.63 4.04 -12.34
C SER A 288 -20.69 2.57 -12.74
N GLN A 289 -21.34 1.76 -11.91
CA GLN A 289 -21.51 0.32 -12.15
C GLN A 289 -20.15 -0.44 -12.20
N LEU A 290 -19.21 -0.11 -11.30
CA LEU A 290 -17.86 -0.70 -11.24
C LEU A 290 -17.89 -2.22 -11.12
N SER A 291 -18.84 -2.75 -10.35
CA SER A 291 -18.99 -4.18 -10.06
C SER A 291 -19.64 -5.00 -11.19
N THR A 292 -20.28 -4.33 -12.16
CA THR A 292 -21.03 -5.00 -13.22
C THR A 292 -20.52 -4.60 -14.60
N ARG A 293 -21.15 -3.61 -15.23
CA ARG A 293 -20.72 -3.07 -16.52
C ARG A 293 -20.43 -1.60 -16.35
N MET A 294 -19.15 -1.27 -16.22
CA MET A 294 -18.68 0.10 -16.07
C MET A 294 -19.30 1.03 -17.12
N ILE A 295 -19.97 2.07 -16.64
CA ILE A 295 -20.49 3.18 -17.46
C ILE A 295 -19.67 4.42 -17.13
N MET A 296 -19.11 5.06 -18.15
CA MET A 296 -18.38 6.31 -18.03
C MET A 296 -19.22 7.44 -18.65
N THR A 297 -19.46 8.49 -17.88
CA THR A 297 -20.17 9.69 -18.33
C THR A 297 -19.38 10.93 -17.91
N GLY A 298 -19.39 11.97 -18.72
CA GLY A 298 -18.61 13.16 -18.41
C GLY A 298 -18.49 14.10 -19.58
N LYS A 299 -17.76 15.19 -19.36
CA LYS A 299 -17.37 16.13 -20.40
C LYS A 299 -15.86 16.27 -20.37
N LEU A 300 -15.23 16.07 -21.52
CA LEU A 300 -13.82 16.36 -21.75
C LEU A 300 -13.71 17.44 -22.81
N ASP A 301 -12.89 18.43 -22.56
CA ASP A 301 -12.59 19.55 -23.44
C ASP A 301 -11.09 19.54 -23.70
N THR A 302 -10.68 19.35 -24.95
CA THR A 302 -9.25 19.38 -25.32
C THR A 302 -8.97 20.71 -25.97
N ALA A 303 -8.03 21.45 -25.40
CA ALA A 303 -7.60 22.73 -25.97
C ALA A 303 -7.07 22.51 -27.40
N PRO A 304 -7.23 23.48 -28.31
CA PRO A 304 -6.64 23.39 -29.65
C PRO A 304 -5.14 23.07 -29.57
N PHE A 305 -4.66 22.20 -30.46
CA PHE A 305 -3.29 21.70 -30.48
C PHE A 305 -2.80 21.43 -31.91
N ASP A 306 -1.49 21.38 -32.10
CA ASP A 306 -0.87 20.96 -33.37
C ASP A 306 -0.88 19.43 -33.44
N ALA A 307 -1.71 18.88 -34.34
CA ALA A 307 -1.87 17.45 -34.49
C ALA A 307 -0.60 16.75 -35.00
N ASN A 308 0.16 17.42 -35.88
CA ASN A 308 1.41 16.88 -36.40
C ASN A 308 2.53 16.92 -35.35
N ALA A 309 2.54 17.92 -34.47
CA ALA A 309 3.43 17.92 -33.32
C ALA A 309 3.09 16.78 -32.34
N ALA A 310 1.81 16.55 -32.06
CA ALA A 310 1.36 15.46 -31.20
C ALA A 310 1.71 14.07 -31.77
N LEU A 311 1.49 13.85 -33.07
CA LEU A 311 1.88 12.61 -33.75
C LEU A 311 3.39 12.37 -33.66
N ARG A 312 4.20 13.40 -33.93
CA ARG A 312 5.67 13.29 -33.79
C ARG A 312 6.10 12.98 -32.36
N ALA A 313 5.40 13.52 -31.35
CA ALA A 313 5.70 13.28 -29.94
C ALA A 313 5.48 11.81 -29.53
N ILE A 314 4.51 11.12 -30.16
CA ILE A 314 4.30 9.68 -29.97
C ILE A 314 5.08 8.82 -30.98
N GLY A 315 5.87 9.45 -31.85
CA GLY A 315 6.68 8.80 -32.87
C GLY A 315 5.91 8.26 -34.07
N GLU A 316 4.73 8.83 -34.34
CA GLU A 316 3.93 8.58 -35.54
C GLU A 316 4.27 9.54 -36.68
N ALA A 317 3.99 9.11 -37.91
CA ALA A 317 4.17 9.94 -39.10
C ALA A 317 3.17 11.11 -39.10
N PRO A 318 3.58 12.33 -39.52
CA PRO A 318 2.66 13.43 -39.67
C PRO A 318 1.61 13.14 -40.75
N ILE A 319 0.43 13.71 -40.60
CA ILE A 319 -0.62 13.67 -41.62
C ILE A 319 -0.22 14.66 -42.72
N GLU A 320 -0.06 14.15 -43.94
CA GLU A 320 0.13 14.98 -45.13
C GLU A 320 -1.20 15.61 -45.55
N THR A 321 -1.26 16.93 -45.51
CA THR A 321 -2.40 17.73 -45.96
C THR A 321 -2.03 18.51 -47.21
N SER A 322 -3.01 18.78 -48.08
CA SER A 322 -2.79 19.62 -49.27
C SER A 322 -2.45 21.07 -48.92
N ASP A 323 -2.88 21.53 -47.73
CA ASP A 323 -2.45 22.78 -47.11
C ASP A 323 -1.54 22.45 -45.90
N PRO A 324 -0.24 22.79 -45.94
CA PRO A 324 0.71 22.50 -44.88
C PRO A 324 0.34 23.06 -43.50
N GLN A 325 -0.49 24.12 -43.45
CA GLN A 325 -0.89 24.76 -42.18
C GLN A 325 -2.22 24.26 -41.64
N ALA A 326 -2.90 23.34 -42.32
CA ALA A 326 -4.24 22.88 -41.93
C ALA A 326 -4.32 22.21 -40.55
N LEU A 327 -3.18 21.81 -39.98
CA LEU A 327 -3.05 21.12 -38.70
C LEU A 327 -2.18 21.87 -37.68
N GLU A 328 -1.77 23.09 -38.02
CA GLU A 328 -1.08 24.00 -37.10
C GLU A 328 -2.13 24.83 -36.35
N ASN A 329 -1.80 25.22 -35.12
CA ASN A 329 -2.68 26.00 -34.24
C ASN A 329 -2.17 27.44 -34.07
#